data_AF-A0A972UYF9-F1
#
_entry.id   AF-A0A972UYF9-F1
#
_cell.length_a   1.000
_cell.length_b   1.000
_cell.length_c   1.000
_cell.angle_alpha   90.00
_cell.angle_beta   90.00
_cell.angle_gamma   90.00
#
_symmetry.space_group_name_H-M   'P 1'
#
loop_
_entity.id
_entity.type
_entity.pdbx_description
1 polymer ?
#
loop_
_entity_poly.entity_id
_entity_poly.type
_entity_poly.pdbx_seq_one_letter_code
_entity_poly.pdbx_strand_id
1 'polypeptide(L)'
;EQDEALVTFPFYSDEVFMAWYFATYINYVVEAGKAEYSIPMFVNAWLKQRQHSWPGTYPSGGCLPQVFDIYFAGGPSIDLLAPDLYRPDFADVAKDFVRSGNPLFIPETSGGAQGAANVVYAVGQLDALGFSPFYIERRIVAGDELTQSYKMLSQLMPLIGEHQGMNTMSAVLLTEDNRSQTIEIGDYLINTDLRSDPRNLNAQNTAPQGAAIFIKIAPDEFYIGGSGITVSFLPKKSGFKTGLATVEEGTFENGNWIPGRRLAGDDTGQGAFIRLRNGYTIQKVSLYNYE
;
A
#
# COMPACT_ATOMS: atom_id res chain seq x y z
N GLU A 1 17.21 48.96 -28.38
CA GLU A 1 17.34 47.81 -29.31
C GLU A 1 18.62 47.10 -28.90
N GLN A 2 18.64 45.91 -28.30
CA GLN A 2 17.73 44.77 -28.40
C GLN A 2 17.53 44.16 -27.01
N ASP A 3 16.27 44.11 -26.57
CA ASP A 3 15.78 43.05 -25.70
C ASP A 3 15.84 41.75 -26.52
N GLU A 4 16.90 40.96 -26.36
CA GLU A 4 16.78 39.53 -26.64
C GLU A 4 16.09 38.91 -25.43
N ALA A 5 14.77 38.83 -25.54
CA ALA A 5 13.97 37.87 -24.80
C ALA A 5 14.57 36.49 -25.07
N LEU A 6 15.49 36.05 -24.19
CA LEU A 6 15.82 34.65 -24.01
C LEU A 6 14.48 33.95 -23.79
N VAL A 7 13.99 33.30 -24.83
CA VAL A 7 12.85 32.40 -24.74
C VAL A 7 13.31 31.30 -23.80
N THR A 8 12.99 31.42 -22.52
CA THR A 8 13.18 30.37 -21.54
C THR A 8 12.26 29.24 -21.97
N PHE A 9 12.77 28.31 -22.76
CA PHE A 9 12.03 27.08 -23.01
C PHE A 9 11.77 26.42 -21.66
N PRO A 10 10.51 26.09 -21.35
CA PRO A 10 10.23 25.37 -20.12
C PRO A 10 10.97 24.03 -20.20
N PHE A 11 11.73 23.69 -19.16
CA PHE A 11 12.41 22.39 -19.02
C PHE A 11 11.46 21.19 -19.22
N TYR A 12 10.14 21.42 -19.12
CA TYR A 12 9.11 20.46 -19.47
C TYR A 12 9.16 20.00 -20.92
N SER A 13 9.42 20.88 -21.88
CA SER A 13 9.53 20.49 -23.30
C SER A 13 10.72 19.56 -23.53
N ASP A 14 11.84 19.84 -22.86
CA ASP A 14 13.05 19.02 -22.93
C ASP A 14 12.85 17.66 -22.25
N GLU A 15 12.14 17.61 -21.10
CA GLU A 15 11.80 16.36 -20.42
C GLU A 15 10.84 15.50 -21.26
N VAL A 16 9.84 16.11 -21.91
CA VAL A 16 8.92 15.41 -22.82
C VAL A 16 9.67 14.85 -24.01
N PHE A 17 10.60 15.62 -24.59
CA PHE A 17 11.48 15.12 -25.65
C PHE A 17 12.25 13.88 -25.18
N MET A 18 12.94 13.97 -24.03
CA MET A 18 13.71 12.84 -23.49
C MET A 18 12.84 11.61 -23.20
N ALA A 19 11.67 11.80 -22.58
CA ALA A 19 10.74 10.72 -22.27
C ALA A 19 10.23 10.03 -23.53
N TRP A 20 9.92 10.78 -24.60
CA TRP A 20 9.49 10.21 -25.87
C TRP A 20 10.55 9.29 -26.50
N TYR A 21 11.80 9.75 -26.58
CA TYR A 21 12.87 8.95 -27.18
C TYR A 21 13.28 7.75 -26.32
N PHE A 22 13.22 7.85 -24.99
CA PHE A 22 13.40 6.68 -24.13
C PHE A 22 12.25 5.68 -24.26
N ALA A 23 10.99 6.14 -24.22
CA ALA A 23 9.83 5.26 -24.36
C ALA A 23 9.86 4.49 -25.69
N THR A 24 10.09 5.18 -26.81
CA THR A 24 10.13 4.56 -28.15
C THR A 24 11.31 3.62 -28.33
N TYR A 25 12.49 3.95 -27.80
CA TYR A 25 13.64 3.05 -27.83
C TYR A 25 13.40 1.79 -26.99
N ILE A 26 12.89 1.95 -25.76
CA ILE A 26 12.58 0.81 -24.89
C ILE A 26 11.50 -0.06 -25.53
N ASN A 27 10.48 0.55 -26.15
CA ASN A 27 9.44 -0.18 -26.87
C ASN A 27 9.99 -1.05 -27.99
N TYR A 28 10.93 -0.52 -28.79
CA TYR A 28 11.61 -1.30 -29.82
C TYR A 28 12.30 -2.55 -29.22
N VAL A 29 12.97 -2.40 -28.08
CA VAL A 29 13.60 -3.53 -27.37
C VAL A 29 12.55 -4.53 -26.86
N VAL A 30 11.46 -4.04 -26.27
CA VAL A 30 10.36 -4.87 -25.75
C VAL A 30 9.66 -5.64 -26.87
N GLU A 31 9.38 -5.01 -28.00
CA GLU A 31 8.78 -5.66 -29.17
C GLU A 31 9.67 -6.76 -29.74
N ALA A 32 10.98 -6.48 -29.88
CA ALA A 32 11.95 -7.48 -30.32
C ALA A 32 12.00 -8.67 -29.34
N GLY A 33 11.99 -8.42 -28.03
CA GLY A 33 11.97 -9.48 -27.03
C GLY A 33 10.68 -10.29 -27.04
N LYS A 34 9.53 -9.63 -27.12
CA LYS A 34 8.21 -10.28 -27.15
C LYS A 34 7.98 -11.09 -28.43
N ALA A 35 8.59 -10.70 -29.55
CA ALA A 35 8.56 -11.46 -30.80
C ALA A 35 9.22 -12.85 -30.65
N GLU A 36 10.24 -12.96 -29.80
CA GLU A 36 10.89 -14.24 -29.48
C GLU A 36 10.16 -15.00 -28.37
N TYR A 37 9.82 -14.31 -27.27
CA TYR A 37 9.07 -14.90 -26.16
C TYR A 37 8.26 -13.85 -25.39
N SER A 38 6.94 -13.90 -25.58
CA SER A 38 6.00 -12.89 -25.07
C SER A 38 5.67 -13.04 -23.58
N ILE A 39 6.63 -12.71 -22.70
CA ILE A 39 6.41 -12.52 -21.26
C ILE A 39 6.06 -11.06 -20.92
N PRO A 40 5.42 -10.80 -19.77
CA PRO A 40 5.26 -9.44 -19.26
C PRO A 40 6.63 -8.76 -19.05
N MET A 41 6.74 -7.50 -19.46
CA MET A 41 7.93 -6.66 -19.34
C MET A 41 7.58 -5.29 -18.75
N PHE A 42 8.48 -4.77 -17.93
CA PHE A 42 8.29 -3.50 -17.23
C PHE A 42 9.50 -2.60 -17.33
N VAL A 43 9.31 -1.32 -17.01
CA VAL A 43 10.40 -0.35 -16.86
C VAL A 43 10.37 0.18 -15.43
N ASN A 44 11.50 0.12 -14.72
CA ASN A 44 11.61 0.73 -13.41
C ASN A 44 11.97 2.23 -13.49
N ALA A 45 11.54 2.98 -12.48
CA ALA A 45 11.66 4.42 -12.42
C ALA A 45 12.47 4.86 -11.20
N TRP A 46 13.64 5.45 -11.44
CA TRP A 46 14.34 6.19 -10.40
C TRP A 46 13.62 7.51 -10.12
N LEU A 47 13.00 7.58 -8.95
CA LEU A 47 12.11 8.65 -8.54
C LEU A 47 12.79 10.02 -8.33
N LYS A 48 12.07 11.07 -8.73
CA LYS A 48 12.34 12.46 -8.35
C LYS A 48 12.29 12.61 -6.82
N GLN A 49 13.38 13.09 -6.24
CA GLN A 49 13.47 13.39 -4.81
C GLN A 49 12.84 14.75 -4.51
N ARG A 50 12.33 14.97 -3.29
CA ARG A 50 11.64 16.23 -2.91
C ARG A 50 12.52 17.47 -3.10
N GLN A 51 13.83 17.32 -2.87
CA GLN A 51 14.83 18.38 -3.02
C GLN A 51 15.27 18.62 -4.47
N HIS A 52 14.84 17.79 -5.42
CA HIS A 52 15.19 17.90 -6.84
C HIS A 52 14.07 18.61 -7.58
N SER A 53 14.31 19.84 -8.00
CA SER A 53 13.23 20.72 -8.49
C SER A 53 12.99 20.60 -10.00
N TRP A 54 14.02 20.37 -10.82
CA TRP A 54 13.94 20.35 -12.29
C TRP A 54 14.62 19.12 -12.93
N PRO A 55 14.21 18.70 -14.15
CA PRO A 55 14.83 17.58 -14.87
C PRO A 55 16.34 17.73 -14.99
N GLY A 56 17.08 16.62 -14.84
CA GLY A 56 18.54 16.63 -14.76
C GLY A 56 19.09 16.71 -13.33
N THR A 57 18.30 17.19 -12.35
CA THR A 57 18.58 16.95 -10.92
C THR A 57 18.09 15.57 -10.46
N TYR A 58 17.17 14.99 -11.22
CA TYR A 58 16.82 13.57 -11.23
C TYR A 58 17.01 13.03 -12.66
N PRO A 59 17.00 11.71 -12.88
CA PRO A 59 17.16 11.13 -14.21
C PRO A 59 16.03 11.55 -15.16
N SER A 60 16.26 12.61 -15.93
CA SER A 60 15.31 13.14 -16.90
C SER A 60 15.01 12.08 -17.97
N GLY A 61 13.75 12.02 -18.37
CA GLY A 61 13.26 11.06 -19.37
C GLY A 61 12.83 9.72 -18.81
N GLY A 62 13.07 9.41 -17.54
CA GLY A 62 12.55 8.18 -16.91
C GLY A 62 11.02 8.15 -16.81
N CYS A 63 10.44 6.96 -16.61
CA CYS A 63 8.98 6.76 -16.52
C CYS A 63 8.38 7.24 -15.19
N LEU A 64 8.44 8.55 -14.95
CA LEU A 64 7.80 9.20 -13.81
C LEU A 64 6.34 9.56 -14.10
N PRO A 65 5.48 9.66 -13.07
CA PRO A 65 4.04 9.88 -13.25
C PRO A 65 3.68 11.10 -14.10
N GLN A 66 4.47 12.17 -14.07
CA GLN A 66 4.20 13.38 -14.87
C GLN A 66 4.41 13.20 -16.38
N VAL A 67 5.07 12.11 -16.83
CA VAL A 67 5.29 11.78 -18.25
C VAL A 67 4.71 10.42 -18.64
N PHE A 68 3.81 9.85 -17.83
CA PHE A 68 3.14 8.57 -18.12
C PHE A 68 2.45 8.57 -19.47
N ASP A 69 1.71 9.62 -19.83
CA ASP A 69 1.00 9.69 -21.11
C ASP A 69 1.97 9.62 -22.31
N ILE A 70 3.18 10.16 -22.16
CA ILE A 70 4.24 10.07 -23.18
C ILE A 70 4.76 8.63 -23.29
N TYR A 71 4.94 7.95 -22.15
CA TYR A 71 5.35 6.54 -22.12
C TYR A 71 4.28 5.61 -22.68
N PHE A 72 3.01 5.80 -22.36
CA PHE A 72 1.93 4.98 -22.93
C PHE A 72 1.78 5.20 -24.44
N ALA A 73 2.01 6.43 -24.92
CA ALA A 73 1.97 6.72 -26.36
C ALA A 73 3.21 6.19 -27.11
N GLY A 74 4.41 6.39 -26.54
CA GLY A 74 5.68 6.02 -27.16
C GLY A 74 6.07 4.55 -26.99
N GLY A 75 5.52 3.88 -25.98
CA GLY A 75 5.83 2.48 -25.66
C GLY A 75 4.61 1.60 -25.38
N PRO A 76 3.72 1.40 -26.37
CA PRO A 76 2.49 0.62 -26.20
C PRO A 76 2.72 -0.86 -25.91
N SER A 77 3.91 -1.41 -26.17
CA SER A 77 4.25 -2.81 -25.90
C SER A 77 4.80 -3.02 -24.48
N ILE A 78 5.10 -1.95 -23.72
CA ILE A 78 5.53 -1.99 -22.32
C ILE A 78 4.30 -2.25 -21.44
N ASP A 79 4.34 -3.29 -20.58
CA ASP A 79 3.15 -3.70 -19.83
C ASP A 79 2.90 -2.87 -18.57
N LEU A 80 3.97 -2.36 -17.94
CA LEU A 80 3.86 -1.59 -16.70
C LEU A 80 5.06 -0.66 -16.46
N LEU A 81 4.77 0.48 -15.84
CA LEU A 81 5.74 1.46 -15.35
C LEU A 81 5.84 1.31 -13.82
N ALA A 82 7.04 1.12 -13.29
CA ALA A 82 7.23 0.62 -11.93
C ALA A 82 8.15 1.52 -11.10
N PRO A 83 7.80 1.91 -9.86
CA PRO A 83 8.66 2.79 -9.06
C PRO A 83 9.74 2.03 -8.29
N ASP A 84 10.96 2.56 -8.29
CA ASP A 84 11.97 2.23 -7.28
C ASP A 84 11.69 3.05 -6.01
N LEU A 85 10.87 2.50 -5.12
CA LEU A 85 10.08 3.25 -4.15
C LEU A 85 10.71 3.28 -2.76
N TYR A 86 11.69 4.18 -2.56
CA TYR A 86 12.37 4.43 -1.27
C TYR A 86 11.91 5.70 -0.55
N ARG A 87 10.89 6.38 -1.08
CA ARG A 87 10.37 7.67 -0.58
C ARG A 87 9.65 7.49 0.77
N PRO A 88 9.80 8.44 1.72
CA PRO A 88 9.08 8.38 3.00
C PRO A 88 7.56 8.55 2.86
N ASP A 89 7.12 9.34 1.88
CA ASP A 89 5.70 9.46 1.49
C ASP A 89 5.32 8.38 0.48
N PHE A 90 5.55 7.14 0.89
CA PHE A 90 5.33 5.92 0.11
C PHE A 90 3.93 5.87 -0.51
N ALA A 91 2.88 6.10 0.29
CA ALA A 91 1.50 5.96 -0.14
C ALA A 91 1.13 6.93 -1.27
N ASP A 92 1.59 8.18 -1.20
CA ASP A 92 1.27 9.20 -2.21
C ASP A 92 1.96 8.88 -3.54
N VAL A 93 3.24 8.51 -3.48
CA VAL A 93 3.98 8.13 -4.68
C VAL A 93 3.44 6.83 -5.28
N ALA A 94 3.08 5.83 -4.45
CA ALA A 94 2.47 4.59 -4.95
C ALA A 94 1.13 4.87 -5.66
N LYS A 95 0.32 5.80 -5.15
CA LYS A 95 -0.92 6.25 -5.81
C LYS A 95 -0.66 6.95 -7.14
N ASP A 96 0.44 7.69 -7.26
CA ASP A 96 0.80 8.32 -8.53
C ASP A 96 1.10 7.27 -9.62
N PHE A 97 1.62 6.10 -9.23
CA PHE A 97 1.96 5.01 -10.15
C PHE A 97 0.78 4.12 -10.55
N VAL A 98 -0.40 4.21 -9.92
CA VAL A 98 -1.60 3.48 -10.36
C VAL A 98 -2.51 4.29 -11.29
N ARG A 99 -2.07 5.50 -11.67
CA ARG A 99 -2.84 6.37 -12.55
C ARG A 99 -2.96 5.78 -13.95
N SER A 100 -4.01 6.21 -14.66
CA SER A 100 -4.26 5.85 -16.06
C SER A 100 -4.33 4.34 -16.31
N GLY A 101 -4.72 3.55 -15.30
CA GLY A 101 -4.87 2.10 -15.41
C GLY A 101 -3.57 1.30 -15.32
N ASN A 102 -2.44 1.93 -14.97
CA ASN A 102 -1.16 1.23 -14.76
C ASN A 102 -1.25 0.32 -13.52
N PRO A 103 -0.99 -1.00 -13.64
CA PRO A 103 -0.90 -1.87 -12.48
C PRO A 103 0.29 -1.50 -11.59
N LEU A 104 0.14 -1.58 -10.27
CA LEU A 104 1.26 -1.33 -9.36
C LEU A 104 2.15 -2.56 -9.23
N PHE A 105 3.40 -2.43 -9.64
CA PHE A 105 4.47 -3.35 -9.29
C PHE A 105 5.63 -2.54 -8.70
N ILE A 106 6.11 -2.92 -7.52
CA ILE A 106 7.21 -2.23 -6.83
C ILE A 106 8.45 -3.15 -6.88
N PRO A 107 9.32 -3.02 -7.90
CA PRO A 107 10.48 -3.88 -8.12
C PRO A 107 11.60 -3.64 -7.10
N GLU A 108 11.66 -2.43 -6.54
CA GLU A 108 12.66 -2.03 -5.57
C GLU A 108 12.05 -1.14 -4.48
N THR A 109 12.39 -1.42 -3.22
CA THR A 109 11.96 -0.61 -2.07
C THR A 109 12.74 -0.99 -0.81
N SER A 110 12.50 -0.27 0.29
CA SER A 110 13.03 -0.57 1.61
C SER A 110 12.44 -1.86 2.17
N GLY A 111 13.28 -2.66 2.85
CA GLY A 111 12.84 -3.78 3.68
C GLY A 111 12.56 -3.40 5.13
N GLY A 112 12.68 -4.37 6.05
CA GLY A 112 12.51 -4.17 7.49
C GLY A 112 11.11 -3.67 7.88
N ALA A 113 11.00 -2.97 9.00
CA ALA A 113 9.73 -2.45 9.51
C ALA A 113 8.98 -1.52 8.53
N GLN A 114 9.72 -0.70 7.77
CA GLN A 114 9.10 0.18 6.76
C GLN A 114 8.53 -0.63 5.60
N GLY A 115 9.32 -1.55 5.03
CA GLY A 115 8.86 -2.44 3.97
C GLY A 115 7.65 -3.27 4.37
N ALA A 116 7.64 -3.73 5.63
CA ALA A 116 6.55 -4.51 6.20
C ALA A 116 5.21 -3.75 6.22
N ALA A 117 5.23 -2.47 6.60
CA ALA A 117 4.03 -1.65 6.62
C ALA A 117 3.58 -1.27 5.19
N ASN A 118 4.56 -0.92 4.35
CA ASN A 118 4.36 -0.54 2.96
C ASN A 118 3.74 -1.65 2.12
N VAL A 119 4.15 -2.91 2.28
CA VAL A 119 3.57 -4.02 1.49
C VAL A 119 2.10 -4.27 1.84
N VAL A 120 1.72 -4.15 3.12
CA VAL A 120 0.31 -4.32 3.54
C VAL A 120 -0.56 -3.27 2.88
N TYR A 121 -0.08 -2.02 2.83
CA TYR A 121 -0.77 -0.93 2.13
C TYR A 121 -0.83 -1.16 0.62
N ALA A 122 0.31 -1.46 -0.02
CA ALA A 122 0.39 -1.63 -1.47
C ALA A 122 -0.55 -2.74 -1.96
N VAL A 123 -0.57 -3.89 -1.28
CA VAL A 123 -1.44 -5.01 -1.63
C VAL A 123 -2.90 -4.73 -1.32
N GLY A 124 -3.20 -4.23 -0.12
CA GLY A 124 -4.58 -4.11 0.35
C GLY A 124 -5.32 -2.85 -0.12
N GLN A 125 -4.62 -1.79 -0.51
CA GLN A 125 -5.22 -0.52 -0.93
C GLN A 125 -5.04 -0.21 -2.42
N LEU A 126 -3.96 -0.70 -3.04
CA LEU A 126 -3.59 -0.37 -4.41
C LEU A 126 -3.52 -1.60 -5.33
N ASP A 127 -4.01 -2.75 -4.85
CA ASP A 127 -4.04 -4.02 -5.59
C ASP A 127 -2.68 -4.38 -6.23
N ALA A 128 -1.58 -4.11 -5.51
CA ALA A 128 -0.24 -4.31 -6.06
C ALA A 128 0.01 -5.75 -6.52
N LEU A 129 0.51 -5.90 -7.75
CA LEU A 129 0.90 -7.16 -8.36
C LEU A 129 2.14 -7.78 -7.70
N GLY A 130 3.01 -6.94 -7.14
CA GLY A 130 4.22 -7.39 -6.49
C GLY A 130 4.95 -6.28 -5.74
N PHE A 131 5.75 -6.71 -4.76
CA PHE A 131 6.51 -5.86 -3.86
C PHE A 131 7.85 -6.53 -3.55
N SER A 132 8.95 -5.93 -3.99
CA SER A 132 10.28 -6.53 -3.99
C SER A 132 11.29 -5.61 -3.28
N PRO A 133 11.54 -5.83 -1.97
CA PRO A 133 12.57 -5.11 -1.24
C PRO A 133 13.96 -5.42 -1.78
N PHE A 134 14.80 -4.40 -1.88
CA PHE A 134 16.16 -4.56 -2.40
C PHE A 134 17.13 -5.03 -1.30
N TYR A 135 18.15 -5.80 -1.70
CA TYR A 135 19.28 -6.22 -0.83
C TYR A 135 18.88 -7.10 0.37
N ILE A 136 17.88 -7.97 0.17
CA ILE A 136 17.35 -8.85 1.22
C ILE A 136 18.38 -9.83 1.77
N GLU A 137 19.33 -10.26 0.95
CA GLU A 137 20.35 -11.24 1.30
C GLU A 137 21.33 -10.73 2.36
N ARG A 138 21.31 -9.42 2.67
CA ARG A 138 22.19 -8.81 3.67
C ARG A 138 21.47 -8.06 4.77
N ARG A 139 20.24 -7.59 4.54
CA ARG A 139 19.52 -6.71 5.47
C ARG A 139 18.32 -7.35 6.15
N ILE A 140 17.84 -8.48 5.65
CA ILE A 140 16.64 -9.16 6.17
C ILE A 140 17.05 -10.41 6.92
N VAL A 141 16.47 -10.60 8.10
CA VAL A 141 16.73 -11.73 8.97
C VAL A 141 15.43 -12.47 9.27
N ALA A 142 15.51 -13.78 9.45
CA ALA A 142 14.34 -14.57 9.77
C ALA A 142 13.65 -14.05 11.04
N GLY A 143 12.35 -13.77 10.93
CA GLY A 143 11.54 -13.25 12.02
C GLY A 143 11.54 -11.72 12.14
N ASP A 144 12.19 -10.98 11.24
CA ASP A 144 11.99 -9.53 11.16
C ASP A 144 10.56 -9.16 10.72
N GLU A 145 10.21 -7.89 10.84
CA GLU A 145 8.87 -7.38 10.53
C GLU A 145 8.45 -7.67 9.09
N LEU A 146 9.38 -7.60 8.14
CA LEU A 146 9.08 -7.86 6.74
C LEU A 146 8.70 -9.33 6.55
N THR A 147 9.48 -10.26 7.08
CA THR A 147 9.16 -11.70 7.01
C THR A 147 7.84 -12.03 7.71
N GLN A 148 7.54 -11.37 8.82
CA GLN A 148 6.24 -11.52 9.51
C GLN A 148 5.08 -11.00 8.66
N SER A 149 5.23 -9.83 8.03
CA SER A 149 4.20 -9.27 7.13
C SER A 149 3.92 -10.17 5.94
N TYR A 150 4.97 -10.76 5.34
CA TYR A 150 4.82 -11.70 4.23
C TYR A 150 4.15 -13.00 4.66
N LYS A 151 4.48 -13.52 5.85
CA LYS A 151 3.79 -14.70 6.40
C LYS A 151 2.31 -14.44 6.67
N MET A 152 1.96 -13.23 7.12
CA MET A 152 0.57 -12.83 7.32
C MET A 152 -0.16 -12.68 5.97
N LEU A 153 0.43 -11.96 5.01
CA LEU A 153 -0.16 -11.75 3.69
C LEU A 153 -0.29 -13.05 2.90
N SER A 154 0.66 -13.99 3.02
CA SER A 154 0.55 -15.29 2.34
C SER A 154 -0.63 -16.13 2.83
N GLN A 155 -0.94 -16.05 4.13
CA GLN A 155 -2.14 -16.68 4.70
C GLN A 155 -3.43 -16.03 4.22
N LEU A 156 -3.43 -14.71 4.03
CA LEU A 156 -4.58 -13.95 3.53
C LEU A 156 -4.70 -13.96 2.00
N MET A 157 -3.69 -14.43 1.27
CA MET A 157 -3.61 -14.28 -0.19
C MET A 157 -4.82 -14.84 -0.96
N PRO A 158 -5.38 -16.01 -0.61
CA PRO A 158 -6.60 -16.50 -1.27
C PRO A 158 -7.77 -15.51 -1.16
N LEU A 159 -7.98 -14.95 0.04
CA LEU A 159 -9.02 -13.95 0.28
C LEU A 159 -8.69 -12.63 -0.42
N ILE A 160 -7.44 -12.18 -0.39
CA ILE A 160 -7.00 -10.97 -1.10
C ILE A 160 -7.38 -11.10 -2.59
N GLY A 161 -7.01 -12.21 -3.23
CA GLY A 161 -7.33 -12.47 -4.64
C GLY A 161 -8.84 -12.52 -4.95
N GLU A 162 -9.67 -12.99 -4.01
CA GLU A 162 -11.13 -12.99 -4.13
C GLU A 162 -11.75 -11.60 -3.97
N HIS A 163 -11.05 -10.64 -3.36
CA HIS A 163 -11.61 -9.33 -3.00
C HIS A 163 -10.98 -8.12 -3.71
N GLN A 164 -9.88 -8.31 -4.47
CA GLN A 164 -9.26 -7.26 -5.28
C GLN A 164 -10.27 -6.64 -6.26
N GLY A 165 -10.30 -5.30 -6.35
CA GLY A 165 -11.22 -4.57 -7.21
C GLY A 165 -12.72 -4.62 -6.84
N MET A 166 -13.11 -5.26 -5.72
CA MET A 166 -14.52 -5.45 -5.33
C MET A 166 -15.04 -4.46 -4.27
N ASN A 167 -14.22 -3.51 -3.80
CA ASN A 167 -14.55 -2.58 -2.70
C ASN A 167 -14.92 -3.26 -1.37
N THR A 168 -14.59 -4.54 -1.21
CA THR A 168 -14.77 -5.34 0.02
C THR A 168 -13.48 -5.50 0.82
N MET A 169 -12.39 -4.91 0.33
CA MET A 169 -11.08 -4.88 0.96
C MET A 169 -10.50 -3.47 0.88
N SER A 170 -9.76 -3.08 1.91
CA SER A 170 -8.97 -1.84 1.93
C SER A 170 -7.81 -1.98 2.92
N ALA A 171 -6.82 -1.11 2.83
CA ALA A 171 -5.73 -1.05 3.80
C ALA A 171 -5.38 0.39 4.18
N VAL A 172 -4.78 0.54 5.36
CA VAL A 172 -4.24 1.81 5.86
C VAL A 172 -2.75 1.70 6.11
N LEU A 173 -2.07 2.84 5.96
CA LEU A 173 -0.68 3.07 6.36
C LEU A 173 -0.65 4.33 7.21
N LEU A 174 -0.36 4.15 8.50
CA LEU A 174 -0.32 5.22 9.48
C LEU A 174 1.13 5.50 9.89
N THR A 175 1.46 6.78 10.04
CA THR A 175 2.77 7.28 10.44
C THR A 175 2.60 8.35 11.51
N GLU A 176 3.70 8.89 12.04
CA GLU A 176 3.64 10.04 12.96
C GLU A 176 3.05 11.30 12.31
N ASP A 177 3.23 11.48 11.00
CA ASP A 177 2.66 12.62 10.25
C ASP A 177 1.17 12.41 9.92
N ASN A 178 0.72 11.15 9.83
CA ASN A 178 -0.66 10.77 9.58
C ASN A 178 -1.08 9.63 10.53
N ARG A 179 -1.41 10.01 11.76
CA ARG A 179 -1.63 9.06 12.86
C ARG A 179 -2.97 8.35 12.83
N SER A 180 -3.93 8.83 12.05
CA SER A 180 -5.26 8.23 12.01
C SER A 180 -5.88 8.33 10.62
N GLN A 181 -6.74 7.37 10.31
CA GLN A 181 -7.47 7.33 9.05
C GLN A 181 -8.82 6.63 9.26
N THR A 182 -9.85 7.14 8.61
CA THR A 182 -11.15 6.46 8.50
C THR A 182 -11.29 5.89 7.10
N ILE A 183 -11.66 4.61 7.00
CA ILE A 183 -12.01 3.95 5.73
C ILE A 183 -13.44 3.45 5.78
N GLU A 184 -14.01 3.16 4.62
CA GLU A 184 -15.36 2.67 4.49
C GLU A 184 -15.37 1.29 3.83
N ILE A 185 -16.02 0.31 4.48
CA ILE A 185 -16.22 -1.02 3.87
C ILE A 185 -17.62 -1.51 4.25
N GLY A 186 -18.47 -1.72 3.23
CA GLY A 186 -19.88 -2.04 3.43
C GLY A 186 -20.61 -0.95 4.25
N ASP A 187 -21.30 -1.39 5.30
CA ASP A 187 -22.12 -0.54 6.18
C ASP A 187 -21.35 0.10 7.34
N TYR A 188 -20.02 -0.05 7.35
CA TYR A 188 -19.16 0.40 8.44
C TYR A 188 -18.20 1.51 8.00
N LEU A 189 -18.03 2.49 8.90
CA LEU A 189 -16.86 3.36 8.95
C LEU A 189 -15.87 2.72 9.93
N ILE A 190 -14.64 2.51 9.47
CA ILE A 190 -13.58 1.87 10.24
C ILE A 190 -12.57 2.94 10.59
N ASN A 191 -12.52 3.34 11.85
CA ASN A 191 -11.56 4.31 12.36
C ASN A 191 -10.30 3.58 12.80
N THR A 192 -9.16 4.06 12.32
CA THR A 192 -7.86 3.48 12.60
C THR A 192 -6.95 4.55 13.21
N ASP A 193 -6.19 4.16 14.23
CA ASP A 193 -5.22 5.02 14.89
C ASP A 193 -3.92 4.26 15.10
N LEU A 194 -2.80 4.93 14.85
CA LEU A 194 -1.47 4.43 15.15
C LEU A 194 -1.39 4.25 16.67
N ARG A 195 -1.38 2.99 17.14
CA ARG A 195 -1.20 2.51 18.53
C ARG A 195 -1.68 3.44 19.67
N SER A 196 -2.76 4.19 19.48
CA SER A 196 -3.37 4.97 20.55
C SER A 196 -4.19 4.00 21.42
N ASP A 197 -4.16 4.17 22.74
CA ASP A 197 -5.27 3.69 23.57
C ASP A 197 -6.28 4.84 23.62
N PRO A 198 -7.46 4.72 22.99
CA PRO A 198 -8.50 5.74 23.07
C PRO A 198 -8.90 6.10 24.51
N ARG A 199 -8.61 5.24 25.49
CA ARG A 199 -8.82 5.49 26.93
C ARG A 199 -7.68 6.26 27.59
N ASN A 200 -6.53 6.39 26.93
CA ASN A 200 -5.35 7.09 27.44
C ASN A 200 -4.64 7.87 26.32
N LEU A 201 -5.14 9.09 26.07
CA LEU A 201 -4.61 10.02 25.05
C LEU A 201 -3.15 10.45 25.26
N ASN A 202 -2.57 10.19 26.45
CA ASN A 202 -1.20 10.56 26.80
C ASN A 202 -0.19 9.41 26.66
N ALA A 203 -0.62 8.22 26.22
CA ALA A 203 0.29 7.10 26.00
C ALA A 203 1.28 7.44 24.86
N GLN A 204 2.57 7.61 25.19
CA GLN A 204 3.61 7.83 24.19
C GLN A 204 3.73 6.61 23.29
N ASN A 205 3.64 6.86 21.99
CA ASN A 205 3.67 5.83 20.99
C ASN A 205 5.08 5.69 20.44
N THR A 206 5.64 4.48 20.47
CA THR A 206 7.04 4.23 20.09
C THR A 206 7.18 3.52 18.73
N ALA A 207 6.06 3.18 18.08
CA ALA A 207 6.10 2.60 16.73
C ALA A 207 6.10 3.72 15.68
N PRO A 208 7.11 3.79 14.80
CA PRO A 208 7.19 4.86 13.80
C PRO A 208 6.11 4.77 12.72
N GLN A 209 5.45 3.61 12.60
CA GLN A 209 4.44 3.33 11.58
C GLN A 209 3.61 2.08 11.94
N GLY A 210 2.40 2.00 11.38
CA GLY A 210 1.47 0.90 11.53
C GLY A 210 0.68 0.69 10.24
N ALA A 211 0.32 -0.56 9.94
CA ALA A 211 -0.45 -0.88 8.75
C ALA A 211 -1.43 -2.02 9.04
N ALA A 212 -2.59 -1.97 8.39
CA ALA A 212 -3.59 -3.01 8.47
C ALA A 212 -4.35 -3.14 7.15
N ILE A 213 -4.66 -4.39 6.80
CA ILE A 213 -5.56 -4.78 5.73
C ILE A 213 -6.86 -5.28 6.35
N PHE A 214 -7.99 -4.89 5.77
CA PHE A 214 -9.34 -5.21 6.20
C PHE A 214 -10.05 -5.92 5.06
N ILE A 215 -10.58 -7.11 5.32
CA ILE A 215 -11.25 -7.93 4.31
C ILE A 215 -12.63 -8.31 4.86
N LYS A 216 -13.69 -7.85 4.20
CA LYS A 216 -15.08 -8.13 4.57
C LYS A 216 -15.54 -9.46 3.97
N ILE A 217 -15.79 -10.44 4.84
CA ILE A 217 -16.16 -11.81 4.45
C ILE A 217 -17.66 -12.11 4.59
N ALA A 218 -18.36 -11.32 5.40
CA ALA A 218 -19.83 -11.35 5.54
C ALA A 218 -20.33 -9.91 5.79
N PRO A 219 -21.65 -9.66 5.91
CA PRO A 219 -22.16 -8.33 6.25
C PRO A 219 -21.47 -7.70 7.47
N ASP A 220 -21.32 -8.48 8.54
CA ASP A 220 -20.82 -8.02 9.84
C ASP A 220 -19.55 -8.77 10.28
N GLU A 221 -18.85 -9.47 9.36
CA GLU A 221 -17.62 -10.20 9.67
C GLU A 221 -16.44 -9.75 8.80
N PHE A 222 -15.28 -9.64 9.45
CA PHE A 222 -14.03 -9.20 8.85
C PHE A 222 -12.86 -10.11 9.25
N TYR A 223 -11.95 -10.34 8.32
CA TYR A 223 -10.56 -10.64 8.66
C TYR A 223 -9.74 -9.35 8.62
N ILE A 224 -8.94 -9.14 9.65
CA ILE A 224 -8.12 -7.94 9.78
C ILE A 224 -6.70 -8.39 10.09
N GLY A 225 -5.78 -8.09 9.18
CA GLY A 225 -4.37 -8.42 9.29
C GLY A 225 -3.54 -7.15 9.47
N GLY A 226 -2.59 -7.12 10.40
CA GLY A 226 -1.64 -6.01 10.45
C GLY A 226 -0.85 -5.93 11.74
N SER A 227 -0.26 -4.75 11.94
CA SER A 227 0.54 -4.41 13.11
C SER A 227 0.48 -2.93 13.44
N GLY A 228 0.50 -2.62 14.73
CA GLY A 228 0.60 -1.26 15.25
C GLY A 228 -0.60 -0.36 15.03
N ILE A 229 -1.82 -0.92 15.00
CA ILE A 229 -3.05 -0.14 14.78
C ILE A 229 -4.11 -0.51 15.82
N THR A 230 -4.79 0.51 16.33
CA THR A 230 -6.07 0.36 17.04
C THR A 230 -7.21 0.62 16.06
N VAL A 231 -8.26 -0.21 16.09
CA VAL A 231 -9.37 -0.15 15.13
C VAL A 231 -10.70 -0.10 15.89
N SER A 232 -11.54 0.87 15.56
CA SER A 232 -12.93 0.93 16.02
C SER A 232 -13.90 1.01 14.85
N PHE A 233 -15.13 0.56 15.07
CA PHE A 233 -16.17 0.48 14.05
C PHE A 233 -17.32 1.41 14.42
N LEU A 234 -17.79 2.17 13.44
CA LEU A 234 -18.99 2.97 13.52
C LEU A 234 -19.96 2.54 12.43
N PRO A 235 -21.28 2.52 12.69
CA PRO A 235 -22.24 2.24 11.64
C PRO A 235 -22.39 3.47 10.75
N LYS A 236 -22.55 3.26 9.45
CA LYS A 236 -22.98 4.34 8.53
C LYS A 236 -24.42 4.77 8.80
N LYS A 237 -25.22 3.86 9.34
CA LYS A 237 -26.63 4.11 9.66
C LYS A 237 -26.74 4.95 10.94
N SER A 238 -27.34 6.12 10.82
CA SER A 238 -27.61 7.01 11.97
C SER A 238 -28.54 6.35 12.99
N GLY A 239 -28.36 6.68 14.26
CA GLY A 239 -29.15 6.15 15.38
C GLY A 239 -28.72 4.77 15.88
N PHE A 240 -27.70 4.17 15.27
CA PHE A 240 -27.11 2.91 15.72
C PHE A 240 -25.70 3.13 16.28
N LYS A 241 -25.27 2.17 17.09
CA LYS A 241 -23.89 1.97 17.51
C LYS A 241 -23.43 0.59 17.06
N THR A 242 -22.13 0.43 16.89
CA THR A 242 -21.53 -0.87 16.55
C THR A 242 -20.80 -1.43 17.77
N GLY A 243 -21.05 -2.69 18.08
CA GLY A 243 -20.34 -3.45 19.11
C GLY A 243 -19.52 -4.59 18.50
N LEU A 244 -18.51 -5.04 19.24
CA LEU A 244 -17.72 -6.23 18.91
C LEU A 244 -18.42 -7.47 19.51
N ALA A 245 -18.88 -8.41 18.68
CA ALA A 245 -19.46 -9.67 19.14
C ALA A 245 -18.36 -10.68 19.48
N THR A 246 -17.48 -10.95 18.53
CA THR A 246 -16.33 -11.85 18.69
C THR A 246 -15.09 -11.22 18.10
N VAL A 247 -13.96 -11.42 18.77
CA VAL A 247 -12.64 -11.05 18.29
C VAL A 247 -11.74 -12.24 18.57
N GLU A 248 -11.23 -12.88 17.52
CA GLU A 248 -10.38 -14.07 17.63
C GLU A 248 -9.09 -13.83 16.87
N GLU A 249 -7.97 -13.91 17.56
CA GLU A 249 -6.65 -13.98 16.93
C GLU A 249 -6.37 -15.43 16.51
N GLY A 250 -5.85 -15.61 15.29
CA GLY A 250 -5.62 -16.94 14.73
C GLY A 250 -4.78 -16.90 13.47
N THR A 251 -4.73 -18.04 12.78
CA THR A 251 -3.93 -18.25 11.57
C THR A 251 -4.73 -19.04 10.55
N PHE A 252 -4.28 -19.04 9.30
CA PHE A 252 -4.81 -19.94 8.29
C PHE A 252 -3.87 -21.13 8.09
N GLU A 253 -4.44 -22.34 8.04
CA GLU A 253 -3.75 -23.56 7.62
C GLU A 253 -4.52 -24.19 6.46
N ASN A 254 -3.85 -24.36 5.32
CA ASN A 254 -4.46 -24.91 4.09
C ASN A 254 -5.77 -24.21 3.70
N GLY A 255 -5.83 -22.88 3.84
CA GLY A 255 -7.00 -22.06 3.53
C GLY A 255 -8.10 -22.08 4.61
N ASN A 256 -7.95 -22.86 5.69
CA ASN A 256 -8.92 -22.92 6.77
C ASN A 256 -8.49 -22.05 7.94
N TRP A 257 -9.44 -21.33 8.52
CA TRP A 257 -9.21 -20.55 9.75
C TRP A 257 -8.98 -21.48 10.94
N ILE A 258 -7.85 -21.32 11.60
CA ILE A 258 -7.48 -21.99 12.85
C ILE A 258 -7.55 -20.95 13.97
N PRO A 259 -8.62 -20.97 14.79
CA PRO A 259 -8.75 -20.02 15.89
C PRO A 259 -7.68 -20.28 16.94
N GLY A 260 -7.01 -19.22 17.39
CA GLY A 260 -6.05 -19.26 18.49
C GLY A 260 -6.70 -18.76 19.78
N ARG A 261 -6.63 -17.44 20.01
CA ARG A 261 -7.07 -16.80 21.25
C ARG A 261 -8.30 -15.94 21.00
N ARG A 262 -9.31 -16.07 21.85
CA ARG A 262 -10.43 -15.13 21.89
C ARG A 262 -10.07 -13.93 22.75
N LEU A 263 -10.21 -12.73 22.19
CA LEU A 263 -9.92 -11.47 22.84
C LEU A 263 -11.22 -10.86 23.39
N ALA A 264 -11.16 -10.35 24.61
CA ALA A 264 -12.28 -9.71 25.30
C ALA A 264 -11.78 -8.77 26.40
N GLY A 265 -12.69 -8.09 27.09
CA GLY A 265 -12.34 -7.20 28.20
C GLY A 265 -11.29 -6.17 27.76
N ASP A 266 -10.21 -6.05 28.52
CA ASP A 266 -9.16 -5.06 28.24
C ASP A 266 -8.43 -5.23 26.91
N ASP A 267 -8.36 -6.45 26.36
CA ASP A 267 -7.76 -6.66 25.04
C ASP A 267 -8.55 -5.96 23.93
N THR A 268 -9.87 -5.85 24.12
CA THR A 268 -10.81 -5.17 23.23
C THR A 268 -11.24 -3.78 23.72
N GLY A 269 -10.52 -3.19 24.67
CA GLY A 269 -10.90 -1.90 25.25
C GLY A 269 -12.29 -1.93 25.90
N GLN A 270 -12.67 -3.05 26.50
CA GLN A 270 -14.01 -3.34 27.02
C GLN A 270 -15.10 -3.35 25.92
N GLY A 271 -14.75 -3.83 24.73
CA GLY A 271 -15.65 -3.93 23.56
C GLY A 271 -15.64 -2.72 22.63
N ALA A 272 -14.78 -1.73 22.87
CA ALA A 272 -14.76 -0.47 22.13
C ALA A 272 -13.91 -0.50 20.85
N PHE A 273 -12.84 -1.29 20.83
CA PHE A 273 -11.90 -1.34 19.70
C PHE A 273 -11.07 -2.63 19.73
N ILE A 274 -10.47 -3.02 18.61
CA ILE A 274 -9.44 -4.06 18.57
C ILE A 274 -8.04 -3.43 18.54
N ARG A 275 -7.02 -4.19 18.94
CA ARG A 275 -5.62 -3.77 18.84
C ARG A 275 -4.81 -4.80 18.06
N LEU A 276 -4.17 -4.37 16.99
CA LEU A 276 -3.07 -5.07 16.33
C LEU A 276 -1.78 -4.58 16.98
N ARG A 277 -1.24 -5.36 17.92
CA ARG A 277 -0.11 -4.93 18.77
C ARG A 277 1.24 -5.03 18.03
N ASN A 278 2.23 -5.68 18.64
CA ASN A 278 3.52 -5.97 18.01
C ASN A 278 3.42 -7.25 17.18
N GLY A 279 4.14 -7.27 16.06
CA GLY A 279 4.11 -8.36 15.10
C GLY A 279 2.89 -8.30 14.17
N TYR A 280 3.01 -8.96 13.03
CA TYR A 280 1.93 -9.04 12.04
C TYR A 280 1.02 -10.22 12.38
N THR A 281 -0.21 -9.92 12.76
CA THR A 281 -1.21 -10.89 13.25
C THR A 281 -2.51 -10.78 12.46
N ILE A 282 -3.34 -11.81 12.52
CA ILE A 282 -4.67 -11.83 11.90
C ILE A 282 -5.72 -11.98 13.00
N GLN A 283 -6.75 -11.15 12.95
CA GLN A 283 -7.93 -11.25 13.81
C GLN A 283 -9.18 -11.45 12.94
N LYS A 284 -10.01 -12.44 13.31
CA LYS A 284 -11.38 -12.56 12.84
C LYS A 284 -12.28 -11.76 13.77
N VAL A 285 -13.04 -10.82 13.21
CA VAL A 285 -13.92 -9.92 13.97
C VAL A 285 -15.35 -10.06 13.48
N SER A 286 -16.28 -10.27 14.40
CA SER A 286 -17.72 -10.20 14.14
C SER A 286 -18.32 -9.02 14.87
N LEU A 287 -19.18 -8.27 14.19
CA LEU A 287 -19.81 -7.05 14.65
C LEU A 287 -21.31 -7.25 14.86
N TYR A 288 -21.92 -6.33 15.59
CA TYR A 288 -23.38 -6.19 15.64
C TYR A 288 -23.74 -4.73 15.81
N ASN A 289 -24.90 -4.33 15.28
CA ASN A 289 -25.44 -2.99 15.48
C ASN A 289 -26.57 -3.02 16.51
N TYR A 290 -26.61 -2.01 17.36
CA TYR A 290 -27.64 -1.82 18.40
C TYR A 290 -28.03 -0.35 18.50
N GLU A 291 -29.21 -0.08 19.05
CA GLU A 291 -29.73 1.28 19.29
C GLU A 291 -29.17 1.90 20.57
#